data_AF-U2HB99-F1
#
_entry.id   AF-U2HB99-F1
#
_cell.length_a   1.000
_cell.length_b   1.000
_cell.length_c   1.000
_cell.angle_alpha   90.00
_cell.angle_beta   90.00
_cell.angle_gamma   90.00
#
_symmetry.space_group_name_H-M   'P 1'
#
loop_
_entity.id
_entity.type
_entity.pdbx_description
1 polymer ?
#
loop_
_entity_poly.entity_id
_entity_poly.type
_entity_poly.pdbx_seq_one_letter_code
_entity_poly.pdbx_strand_id
1 'polypeptide(L)' 'MGPSNDRKLIGANGAPVEDDVNIQTVGPRGPAPLQDVWLIAK' A
#
# COMPACT_ATOMS: atom_id res chain seq x y z
N MET A 1 -17.93 0.16 -24.04
CA MET A 1 -17.31 0.18 -22.70
C MET A 1 -15.99 -0.58 -22.83
N GLY A 2 -14.92 0.12 -23.22
CA GLY A 2 -13.59 -0.50 -23.40
C GLY A 2 -12.96 -0.81 -22.04
N PRO A 3 -11.95 -1.70 -21.97
CA PRO A 3 -11.27 -1.98 -20.72
C PRO A 3 -10.56 -0.69 -20.26
N SER A 4 -10.94 -0.16 -19.10
CA SER A 4 -10.21 0.91 -18.43
C SER A 4 -8.78 0.43 -18.17
N ASN A 5 -7.77 1.24 -18.53
CA ASN A 5 -6.35 0.95 -18.28
C ASN A 5 -5.96 1.04 -16.79
N ASP A 6 -6.95 1.06 -15.90
CA ASP A 6 -6.81 1.21 -14.46
C ASP A 6 -6.51 -0.16 -13.83
N ARG A 7 -5.33 -0.72 -14.14
CA ARG A 7 -4.84 -1.90 -13.41
C ARG A 7 -4.48 -1.47 -11.99
N LYS A 8 -5.36 -1.81 -11.05
CA LYS A 8 -5.15 -1.57 -9.62
C LYS A 8 -4.00 -2.45 -9.11
N LEU A 9 -3.11 -1.88 -8.31
CA LEU A 9 -2.09 -2.67 -7.60
C LEU A 9 -2.79 -3.48 -6.50
N ILE A 10 -2.51 -4.78 -6.46
CA ILE A 10 -3.14 -5.73 -5.55
C ILE A 10 -2.04 -6.39 -4.72
N GLY A 11 -2.20 -6.39 -3.40
CA GLY A 11 -1.27 -7.05 -2.48
C GLY A 11 -1.50 -8.55 -2.38
N ALA A 12 -0.63 -9.25 -1.65
CA ALA A 12 -0.66 -10.71 -1.52
C ALA A 12 -1.97 -11.26 -0.90
N ASN A 13 -2.65 -10.45 -0.09
CA ASN A 13 -3.95 -10.78 0.50
C ASN A 13 -5.15 -10.48 -0.42
N GLY A 14 -4.91 -10.04 -1.66
CA GLY A 14 -5.95 -9.69 -2.63
C GLY A 14 -6.60 -8.31 -2.42
N ALA A 15 -6.20 -7.57 -1.38
CA ALA A 15 -6.69 -6.22 -1.16
C ALA A 15 -5.89 -5.20 -1.99
N PRO A 16 -6.52 -4.08 -2.39
CA PRO A 16 -5.87 -3.06 -3.19
C PRO A 16 -4.84 -2.26 -2.40
N VAL A 17 -3.72 -1.92 -3.06
CA VAL A 17 -2.66 -1.04 -2.55
C VAL A 17 -2.76 0.31 -3.25
N GLU A 18 -2.86 1.38 -2.46
CA GLU A 18 -3.00 2.75 -2.99
C GLU A 18 -1.64 3.46 -3.15
N ASP A 19 -0.68 3.20 -2.24
CA ASP A 19 0.69 3.73 -2.29
C ASP A 19 1.66 2.61 -1.92
N ASP A 20 2.63 2.35 -2.81
CA ASP A 20 3.60 1.27 -2.69
C ASP A 20 5.06 1.77 -2.62
N VAL A 21 5.23 3.09 -2.60
CA VAL A 21 6.55 3.74 -2.55
C VAL A 21 6.82 4.41 -1.20
N ASN A 22 5.81 4.58 -0.36
CA ASN A 22 5.94 5.10 1.00
C ASN A 22 5.45 4.11 2.05
N ILE A 23 6.02 4.21 3.24
CA ILE A 23 5.54 3.54 4.46
C ILE A 23 4.83 4.53 5.36
N GLN A 24 3.86 4.07 6.15
CA GLN A 24 3.26 4.87 7.20
C GLN A 24 4.27 5.10 8.31
N THR A 25 4.30 6.32 8.84
CA THR A 25 5.21 6.74 9.92
C THR A 25 4.47 7.60 10.94
N VAL A 26 4.90 7.58 12.20
CA VAL A 26 4.40 8.51 13.21
C VAL A 26 5.06 9.89 13.03
N GLY A 27 4.58 10.64 12.04
CA GLY A 27 5.17 11.89 11.55
C GLY A 27 6.20 11.65 10.44
N PRO A 28 6.57 12.69 9.64
CA PRO A 28 7.28 12.51 8.35
C PRO A 28 8.63 11.77 8.41
N ARG A 29 9.26 11.74 9.59
CA ARG A 29 10.52 11.02 9.86
C ARG A 29 10.47 10.22 11.15
N GLY A 30 9.25 9.89 11.61
CA GLY A 30 9.04 9.09 12.79
C GLY A 30 9.24 7.59 12.53
N PRO A 31 9.13 6.76 13.58
CA PRO A 31 9.22 5.31 13.44
C PRO A 31 8.04 4.77 12.62
N ALA A 32 8.27 3.61 11.98
CA ALA A 32 7.20 2.83 11.37
C ALA A 32 6.33 2.18 12.46
N PRO A 33 4.99 2.34 12.43
CA PRO A 33 4.09 1.67 13.35
C PRO A 33 3.80 0.23 12.91
N LEU A 34 3.49 -0.66 13.85
CA LEU A 34 3.12 -2.06 13.57
C LEU A 34 1.82 -2.19 12.76
N GLN A 35 1.00 -1.12 12.70
CA GLN A 35 -0.27 -1.10 11.98
C GLN A 35 -0.13 -0.94 10.46
N ASP A 36 1.08 -0.69 9.95
CA ASP A 36 1.34 -0.67 8.51
C ASP A 36 1.36 -2.10 7.97
N VAL A 37 0.16 -2.62 7.71
CA VAL A 37 -0.04 -3.98 7.21
C VAL A 37 0.59 -4.21 5.83
N TRP A 38 0.73 -3.15 5.02
CA TRP A 38 1.30 -3.24 3.68
C TRP A 38 2.81 -3.38 3.72
N LEU A 39 3.48 -2.64 4.60
CA LEU A 39 4.91 -2.83 4.83
C LEU A 39 5.25 -4.24 5.30
N ILE A 40 4.40 -4.84 6.15
CA ILE A 40 4.63 -6.19 6.69
C ILE A 40 4.35 -7.28 5.65
N ALA A 41 3.39 -7.06 4.75
CA ALA A 41 2.91 -8.04 3.80
C ALA A 41 3.57 -7.96 2.40
N LYS A 42 4.45 -6.99 2.19
CA LYS A 42 5.21 -6.81 0.94
C LYS A 42 6.34 -7.82 0.82
#